data_AF-A0A3S5CTR6-F1
#
_entry.id   AF-A0A3S5CTR6-F1
#
_cell.length_a   1.000
_cell.length_b   1.000
_cell.length_c   1.000
_cell.angle_alpha   90.00
_cell.angle_beta   90.00
_cell.angle_gamma   90.00
#
_symmetry.space_group_name_H-M   'P 1'
#
loop_
_entity.id
_entity.type
_entity.pdbx_description
1 polymer ?
#
loop_
_entity_poly.entity_id
_entity_poly.type
_entity_poly.pdbx_seq_one_letter_code
_entity_poly.pdbx_strand_id
1 'polypeptide(L)'
;MSILRVPIRATSSNGILRLLIAGQALSYSWNMTARSINKLRYPLRNYLFNYSFYFEQLKLSLWPQKFYPVGLPSVSTDSKSSIVSRSASGDKRVSLGAGVHPFLEFTADALSVRIRRFQKLTEILLSRYARAIAYEQVILTRMADISIDCYAAIACLSRANRSADLQLSNWEHEVIFI
;
A
#
# COMPACT_ATOMS: atom_id res chain seq x y z
N MET A 1 -8.96 -4.00 -34.46
CA MET A 1 -9.45 -3.06 -33.43
C MET A 1 -8.29 -2.14 -33.05
N SER A 2 -8.31 -0.96 -33.65
CA SER A 2 -7.22 0.01 -33.72
C SER A 2 -6.92 0.59 -32.33
N ILE A 3 -5.72 0.30 -31.82
CA ILE A 3 -5.16 0.98 -30.66
C ILE A 3 -4.86 2.41 -31.11
N LEU A 4 -5.77 3.35 -30.80
CA LEU A 4 -5.53 4.78 -30.96
C LEU A 4 -4.30 5.14 -30.12
N ARG A 5 -3.15 5.27 -30.79
CA ARG A 5 -1.96 5.94 -30.23
C ARG A 5 -2.31 7.42 -30.06
N VAL A 6 -2.87 7.76 -28.90
CA VAL A 6 -2.96 9.16 -28.47
C VAL A 6 -1.53 9.67 -28.25
N PRO A 7 -1.16 10.84 -28.77
CA PRO A 7 0.20 11.34 -28.67
C PRO A 7 0.57 11.62 -27.21
N ILE A 8 1.67 11.01 -26.77
CA ILE A 8 2.27 11.28 -25.46
C ILE A 8 2.95 12.64 -25.56
N ARG A 9 2.37 13.70 -24.96
CA ARG A 9 2.97 15.05 -24.96
C ARG A 9 3.94 15.18 -23.77
N ALA A 10 4.77 14.16 -23.54
CA ALA A 10 5.88 14.24 -22.60
C ALA A 10 7.12 14.73 -23.36
N THR A 11 7.21 16.04 -23.52
CA THR A 11 8.21 16.69 -24.40
C THR A 11 9.62 16.70 -23.79
N SER A 12 9.79 16.28 -22.51
CA SER A 12 11.09 16.17 -21.83
C SER A 12 11.34 14.77 -21.29
N SER A 13 12.62 14.35 -21.25
CA SER A 13 13.06 13.06 -20.69
C SER A 13 12.49 12.80 -19.28
N ASN A 14 12.47 13.84 -18.43
CA ASN A 14 11.90 13.77 -17.08
C ASN A 14 10.39 13.55 -17.06
N GLY A 15 9.65 14.12 -18.03
CA GLY A 15 8.22 13.91 -18.16
C GLY A 15 7.88 12.45 -18.47
N ILE A 16 8.69 11.79 -19.30
CA ILE A 16 8.53 10.37 -19.62
C ILE A 16 8.75 9.51 -18.37
N LEU A 17 9.78 9.80 -17.56
CA LEU A 17 10.06 9.08 -16.32
C LEU A 17 8.91 9.19 -15.32
N ARG A 18 8.32 10.38 -15.15
CA ARG A 18 7.15 10.59 -14.28
C ARG A 18 5.95 9.75 -14.74
N LEU A 19 5.66 9.76 -16.04
CA LEU A 19 4.59 8.92 -16.61
C LEU A 19 4.88 7.43 -16.42
N LEU A 20 6.14 7.00 -16.55
CA LEU A 20 6.54 5.62 -16.36
C LEU A 20 6.34 5.17 -14.90
N ILE A 21 6.81 5.95 -13.93
CA ILE A 21 6.65 5.65 -12.50
C ILE A 21 5.16 5.50 -12.16
N ALA A 22 4.35 6.50 -12.55
CA ALA A 22 2.92 6.47 -12.30
C ALA A 22 2.24 5.29 -13.02
N GLY A 23 2.60 5.02 -14.27
CA GLY A 23 2.03 3.91 -15.06
C GLY A 23 2.33 2.54 -14.47
N GLN A 24 3.57 2.30 -14.00
CA GLN A 24 3.94 1.03 -13.37
C GLN A 24 3.23 0.83 -12.03
N ALA A 25 3.22 1.86 -11.17
CA ALA A 25 2.50 1.83 -9.90
C ALA A 25 1.00 1.54 -10.10
N LEU A 26 0.42 2.16 -11.13
CA LEU A 26 -0.98 1.99 -11.47
C LEU A 26 -1.29 0.61 -12.02
N SER A 27 -0.42 0.07 -12.89
CA SER A 27 -0.54 -1.30 -13.42
C SER A 27 -0.49 -2.34 -12.29
N TYR A 28 0.43 -2.16 -11.33
CA TYR A 28 0.50 -3.01 -10.14
C TYR A 28 -0.78 -2.97 -9.32
N SER A 29 -1.28 -1.76 -9.01
CA SER A 29 -2.53 -1.56 -8.27
C SER A 29 -3.74 -2.13 -9.00
N TRP A 30 -3.83 -1.92 -10.32
CA TRP A 30 -4.91 -2.43 -11.17
C TRP A 30 -4.94 -3.97 -11.20
N ASN A 31 -3.79 -4.62 -11.32
CA ASN A 31 -3.72 -6.08 -11.32
C ASN A 31 -4.16 -6.67 -9.96
N MET A 32 -3.88 -5.98 -8.86
CA MET A 32 -4.33 -6.37 -7.54
C MET A 32 -5.85 -6.25 -7.39
N THR A 33 -6.43 -5.12 -7.79
CA THR A 33 -7.90 -4.91 -7.73
C THR A 33 -8.64 -5.85 -8.69
N ALA A 34 -8.14 -6.04 -9.91
CA ALA A 34 -8.72 -6.95 -10.89
C ALA A 34 -8.71 -8.42 -10.40
N ARG A 35 -7.65 -8.87 -9.73
CA ARG A 35 -7.60 -10.21 -9.10
C ARG A 35 -8.65 -10.36 -8.00
N SER A 36 -8.81 -9.34 -7.15
CA SER A 36 -9.83 -9.35 -6.10
C SER A 36 -11.25 -9.36 -6.67
N ILE A 37 -11.53 -8.56 -7.70
CA ILE A 37 -12.81 -8.54 -8.41
C ILE A 37 -13.09 -9.89 -9.07
N ASN A 38 -12.10 -10.49 -9.74
CA ASN A 38 -12.26 -11.81 -10.36
C ASN A 38 -12.52 -12.90 -9.32
N LYS A 39 -11.79 -12.89 -8.19
CA LYS A 39 -12.05 -13.78 -7.05
C LYS A 39 -13.49 -13.68 -6.55
N LEU A 40 -14.03 -12.47 -6.46
CA LEU A 40 -15.42 -12.22 -6.07
C LEU A 40 -16.44 -12.55 -7.18
N ARG A 41 -16.00 -12.64 -8.45
CA ARG A 41 -16.88 -13.03 -9.57
C ARG A 41 -17.18 -14.53 -9.62
N TYR A 42 -16.30 -15.39 -9.10
CA TYR A 42 -16.57 -16.84 -9.01
C TYR A 42 -17.77 -17.18 -8.10
N PRO A 43 -17.90 -16.64 -6.86
CA PRO A 43 -19.06 -16.90 -6.01
C PRO A 43 -20.36 -16.25 -6.51
N LEU A 44 -20.28 -15.07 -7.14
CA LEU A 44 -21.45 -14.35 -7.64
C LEU A 44 -22.00 -14.89 -8.98
N ARG A 45 -21.29 -15.79 -9.67
CA ARG A 45 -21.80 -16.45 -10.88
C ARG A 45 -22.65 -17.69 -10.57
N ASN A 46 -22.45 -18.30 -9.41
CA ASN A 46 -23.21 -19.45 -8.91
C ASN A 46 -23.90 -19.13 -7.58
N TYR A 47 -25.00 -18.36 -7.61
CA TYR A 47 -25.79 -18.09 -6.40
C TYR A 47 -26.43 -19.36 -5.80
N LEU A 48 -26.79 -20.34 -6.64
CA LEU A 48 -27.41 -21.60 -6.18
C LEU A 48 -26.42 -22.59 -5.55
N PHE A 49 -25.14 -22.55 -5.92
CA PHE A 49 -24.11 -23.45 -5.36
C PHE A 49 -23.55 -22.94 -4.01
N ASN A 50 -23.76 -21.65 -3.71
CA ASN A 50 -23.13 -20.98 -2.57
C ASN A 50 -23.75 -21.34 -1.21
N TYR A 51 -25.01 -21.79 -1.16
CA TYR A 51 -25.59 -22.26 0.11
C TYR A 51 -24.88 -23.48 0.66
N SER A 52 -24.33 -24.36 -0.19
CA SER A 52 -23.59 -25.55 0.27
C SER A 52 -22.28 -25.18 0.97
N PHE A 53 -21.56 -24.15 0.50
CA PHE A 53 -20.28 -23.74 1.08
C PHE A 53 -20.44 -22.98 2.42
N TYR A 54 -21.50 -22.17 2.55
CA TYR A 54 -21.82 -21.51 3.82
C TYR A 54 -22.37 -22.49 4.88
N PHE A 55 -23.09 -23.55 4.47
CA PHE A 55 -23.58 -24.57 5.40
C PHE A 55 -22.45 -25.44 5.98
N GLU A 56 -21.38 -25.67 5.22
CA GLU A 56 -20.19 -26.42 5.69
C GLU A 56 -19.31 -25.59 6.64
N GLN A 57 -19.20 -24.27 6.47
CA GLN A 57 -18.51 -23.43 7.47
C GLN A 57 -19.26 -23.35 8.81
N LEU A 58 -20.60 -23.38 8.78
CA LEU A 58 -21.41 -23.45 10.01
C LEU A 58 -21.26 -24.80 10.74
N LYS A 59 -21.10 -25.92 10.00
CA LYS A 59 -20.76 -27.23 10.59
C LYS A 59 -19.36 -27.28 11.18
N LEU A 60 -18.39 -26.58 10.58
CA LEU A 60 -17.01 -26.50 11.11
C LEU A 60 -16.88 -25.68 12.42
N SER A 61 -17.87 -24.86 12.77
CA SER A 61 -17.91 -24.15 14.06
C SER A 61 -18.33 -25.04 15.24
N LEU A 62 -18.93 -26.21 14.97
CA LEU A 62 -19.57 -27.07 15.98
C LEU A 62 -18.78 -28.36 16.28
N TRP A 63 -17.66 -28.61 15.61
CA TRP A 63 -16.81 -29.78 15.82
C TRP A 63 -15.35 -29.37 16.08
N PRO A 64 -14.65 -29.97 17.05
CA PRO A 64 -13.27 -29.59 17.39
C PRO A 64 -12.32 -30.19 16.36
N GLN A 65 -11.76 -29.37 15.47
CA GLN A 65 -10.81 -29.84 14.45
C GLN A 65 -9.38 -29.82 15.01
N LYS A 66 -8.78 -31.01 15.07
CA LYS A 66 -7.41 -31.30 15.49
C LYS A 66 -6.40 -30.57 14.59
N PHE A 67 -5.43 -29.91 15.22
CA PHE A 67 -4.29 -29.24 14.59
C PHE A 67 -3.27 -30.24 14.04
N TYR A 68 -2.76 -30.00 12.81
CA TYR A 68 -1.51 -30.60 12.32
C TYR A 68 -0.41 -29.53 12.32
N PRO A 69 0.74 -29.74 12.99
CA PRO A 69 1.83 -28.78 13.02
C PRO A 69 2.75 -28.99 11.81
N VAL A 70 3.00 -27.93 11.04
CA VAL A 70 4.11 -27.90 10.07
C VAL A 70 5.04 -26.76 10.48
N GLY A 71 6.08 -27.11 11.21
CA GLY A 71 7.14 -26.19 11.61
C GLY A 71 8.18 -26.01 10.51
N LEU A 72 8.57 -24.77 10.24
CA LEU A 72 9.92 -24.38 9.85
C LEU A 72 10.30 -23.12 10.65
N PRO A 73 11.59 -22.90 10.96
CA PRO A 73 12.05 -22.37 12.24
C PRO A 73 11.82 -20.87 12.42
N SER A 74 11.34 -20.53 13.61
CA SER A 74 11.31 -19.18 14.17
C SER A 74 12.73 -18.72 14.52
N VAL A 75 13.25 -17.71 13.82
CA VAL A 75 14.23 -16.81 14.43
C VAL A 75 13.46 -15.93 15.41
N SER A 76 13.72 -16.14 16.68
CA SER A 76 13.30 -15.29 17.79
C SER A 76 14.02 -13.95 17.71
N THR A 77 13.26 -12.86 17.66
CA THR A 77 13.64 -11.66 18.39
C THR A 77 12.42 -11.23 19.19
N ASP A 78 12.47 -11.57 20.48
CA ASP A 78 11.68 -10.94 21.50
C ASP A 78 11.95 -9.44 21.47
N SER A 79 10.93 -8.63 21.18
CA SER A 79 10.55 -7.45 21.98
C SER A 79 9.43 -6.68 21.27
N LYS A 80 8.24 -6.73 21.89
CA LYS A 80 7.17 -5.71 21.86
C LYS A 80 7.16 -4.76 20.65
N SER A 81 6.78 -5.24 19.47
CA SER A 81 6.27 -4.37 18.42
C SER A 81 4.78 -4.68 18.25
N SER A 82 3.95 -3.88 18.91
CA SER A 82 2.50 -3.89 18.71
C SER A 82 2.17 -3.30 17.33
N ILE A 83 2.63 -3.98 16.29
CA ILE A 83 2.24 -3.78 14.91
C ILE A 83 0.86 -4.42 14.83
N VAL A 84 -0.17 -3.66 14.47
CA VAL A 84 -1.59 -4.06 14.39
C VAL A 84 -2.41 -3.85 15.67
N SER A 85 -2.73 -2.58 15.96
CA SER A 85 -3.99 -2.24 16.62
C SER A 85 -5.14 -2.41 15.61
N ARG A 86 -5.96 -3.46 15.77
CA ARG A 86 -7.15 -3.72 14.95
C ARG A 86 -8.20 -2.63 15.24
N SER A 87 -8.52 -1.80 14.24
CA SER A 87 -9.76 -1.02 14.24
C SER A 87 -10.90 -1.94 13.79
N ALA A 88 -12.09 -1.77 14.35
CA ALA A 88 -13.30 -2.56 14.05
C ALA A 88 -13.74 -2.50 12.57
N SER A 89 -13.21 -1.53 11.80
CA SER A 89 -13.21 -1.54 10.33
C SER A 89 -11.86 -2.10 9.88
N GLY A 90 -11.86 -3.23 9.15
CA GLY A 90 -10.70 -4.03 8.75
C GLY A 90 -9.65 -3.36 7.84
N ASP A 91 -9.51 -2.04 7.87
CA ASP A 91 -8.40 -1.31 7.27
C ASP A 91 -7.11 -1.60 8.04
N LYS A 92 -6.16 -2.27 7.38
CA LYS A 92 -4.79 -2.37 7.85
C LYS A 92 -4.21 -0.96 7.94
N ARG A 93 -4.12 -0.41 9.14
CA ARG A 93 -3.45 0.88 9.38
C ARG A 93 -1.99 0.75 8.96
N VAL A 94 -1.59 1.49 7.94
CA VAL A 94 -0.18 1.85 7.75
C VAL A 94 0.14 2.85 8.87
N SER A 95 0.78 2.37 9.93
CA SER A 95 1.30 3.17 11.04
C SER A 95 2.81 2.99 11.07
N LEU A 96 3.55 4.07 10.81
CA LEU A 96 5.01 4.04 10.85
C LEU A 96 5.56 4.24 12.29
N GLY A 97 4.75 4.70 13.24
CA GLY A 97 5.23 5.01 14.60
C GLY A 97 5.73 3.81 15.44
N ALA A 98 5.33 2.58 15.13
CA ALA A 98 5.57 1.40 15.99
C ALA A 98 7.01 0.86 16.02
N GLY A 99 7.99 1.60 15.50
CA GLY A 99 9.40 1.20 15.48
C GLY A 99 10.34 2.37 15.15
N VAL A 100 9.90 3.58 15.46
CA VAL A 100 10.62 4.82 15.17
C VAL A 100 11.00 5.51 16.48
N HIS A 101 12.16 6.18 16.50
CA HIS A 101 12.65 6.93 17.64
C HIS A 101 11.58 7.94 18.13
N PRO A 102 11.38 8.11 19.46
CA PRO A 102 10.26 8.89 20.01
C PRO A 102 10.18 10.34 19.49
N PHE A 103 11.32 10.98 19.17
CA PHE A 103 11.32 12.33 18.57
C PHE A 103 10.77 12.38 17.13
N LEU A 104 10.83 11.26 16.39
CA LEU A 104 10.34 11.16 15.02
C LEU A 104 8.90 10.63 14.93
N GLU A 105 8.31 10.15 16.04
CA GLU A 105 6.98 9.52 16.04
C GLU A 105 5.91 10.44 15.43
N PHE A 106 5.92 11.73 15.79
CA PHE A 106 4.98 12.72 15.25
C PHE A 106 5.10 12.87 13.71
N THR A 107 6.33 12.94 13.20
CA THR A 107 6.60 13.06 11.76
C THR A 107 6.21 11.78 11.01
N ALA A 108 6.48 10.62 11.61
CA ALA A 108 6.12 9.31 11.07
C ALA A 108 4.60 9.14 10.97
N ASP A 109 3.86 9.61 11.97
CA ASP A 109 2.40 9.59 11.98
C ASP A 109 1.81 10.53 10.93
N ALA A 110 2.32 11.76 10.82
CA ALA A 110 1.91 12.69 9.77
C ALA A 110 2.16 12.12 8.36
N LEU A 111 3.32 11.49 8.15
CA LEU A 111 3.66 10.81 6.90
C LEU A 111 2.70 9.64 6.61
N SER A 112 2.37 8.85 7.63
CA SER A 112 1.42 7.74 7.48
C SER A 112 0.03 8.22 7.00
N VAL A 113 -0.42 9.39 7.46
CA VAL A 113 -1.68 10.00 7.01
C VAL A 113 -1.57 10.47 5.56
N ARG A 114 -0.44 11.07 5.16
CA ARG A 114 -0.21 11.50 3.76
C ARG A 114 -0.24 10.31 2.81
N ILE A 115 0.44 9.21 3.15
CA ILE A 115 0.46 7.97 2.37
C ILE A 115 -0.95 7.37 2.25
N ARG A 116 -1.74 7.34 3.34
CA ARG A 116 -3.12 6.86 3.30
C ARG A 116 -4.01 7.72 2.39
N ARG A 117 -3.89 9.05 2.48
CA ARG A 117 -4.62 9.97 1.58
C ARG A 117 -4.22 9.76 0.13
N PHE A 118 -2.94 9.55 -0.15
CA PHE A 118 -2.45 9.25 -1.50
C PHE A 118 -3.01 7.93 -2.03
N GLN A 119 -3.00 6.86 -1.22
CA GLN A 119 -3.64 5.59 -1.58
C GLN A 119 -5.14 5.78 -1.88
N LYS A 120 -5.86 6.54 -1.05
CA LYS A 120 -7.29 6.76 -1.29
C LYS A 120 -7.54 7.54 -2.58
N LEU A 121 -6.70 8.52 -2.85
CA LEU A 121 -6.72 9.29 -4.10
C LEU A 121 -6.51 8.35 -5.29
N THR A 122 -5.52 7.44 -5.24
CA THR A 122 -5.29 6.50 -6.35
C THR A 122 -6.52 5.63 -6.59
N GLU A 123 -7.13 5.04 -5.55
CA GLU A 123 -8.37 4.25 -5.68
C GLU A 123 -9.51 5.02 -6.36
N ILE A 124 -9.71 6.29 -5.99
CA ILE A 124 -10.73 7.16 -6.60
C ILE A 124 -10.44 7.39 -8.08
N LEU A 125 -9.17 7.61 -8.44
CA LEU A 125 -8.76 7.79 -9.83
C LEU A 125 -8.93 6.50 -10.65
N LEU A 126 -8.54 5.34 -10.12
CA LEU A 126 -8.79 4.05 -10.80
C LEU A 126 -10.28 3.80 -11.00
N SER A 127 -11.10 4.12 -9.98
CA SER A 127 -12.55 3.93 -10.05
C SER A 127 -13.22 4.85 -11.07
N ARG A 128 -12.72 6.08 -11.26
CA ARG A 128 -13.30 7.06 -12.19
C ARG A 128 -12.85 6.87 -13.63
N TYR A 129 -11.55 6.66 -13.86
CA TYR A 129 -10.97 6.67 -15.21
C TYR A 129 -10.73 5.26 -15.77
N ALA A 130 -10.64 4.23 -14.92
CA ALA A 130 -10.34 2.86 -15.31
C ALA A 130 -9.16 2.78 -16.29
N ARG A 131 -9.38 2.24 -17.51
CA ARG A 131 -8.36 2.13 -18.55
C ARG A 131 -8.02 3.45 -19.24
N ALA A 132 -8.88 4.47 -19.16
CA ALA A 132 -8.69 5.75 -19.82
C ALA A 132 -7.67 6.66 -19.12
N ILE A 133 -7.25 6.30 -17.90
CA ILE A 133 -6.25 7.06 -17.12
C ILE A 133 -4.91 7.24 -17.84
N ALA A 134 -4.54 6.33 -18.75
CA ALA A 134 -3.33 6.43 -19.56
C ALA A 134 -3.33 7.67 -20.48
N TYR A 135 -4.51 8.20 -20.83
CA TYR A 135 -4.63 9.41 -21.65
C TYR A 135 -4.54 10.69 -20.83
N GLU A 136 -4.71 10.60 -19.51
CA GLU A 136 -4.74 11.75 -18.61
C GLU A 136 -3.35 12.07 -18.04
N GLN A 137 -2.47 12.55 -18.91
CA GLN A 137 -1.06 12.79 -18.62
C GLN A 137 -0.83 13.83 -17.51
N VAL A 138 -1.71 14.82 -17.36
CA VAL A 138 -1.61 15.85 -16.31
C VAL A 138 -1.87 15.25 -14.93
N ILE A 139 -2.85 14.35 -14.81
CA ILE A 139 -3.12 13.67 -13.54
C ILE A 139 -2.01 12.67 -13.22
N LEU A 140 -1.54 11.90 -14.20
CA LEU A 140 -0.43 10.95 -14.03
C LEU A 140 0.86 11.64 -13.58
N THR A 141 1.20 12.78 -14.16
CA THR A 141 2.39 13.55 -13.74
C THR A 141 2.24 14.07 -12.32
N ARG A 142 1.07 14.57 -11.91
CA ARG A 142 0.80 14.96 -10.52
C ARG A 142 0.86 13.78 -9.53
N MET A 143 0.36 12.61 -9.93
CA MET A 143 0.48 11.40 -9.12
C MET A 143 1.94 10.97 -8.94
N ALA A 144 2.74 11.08 -10.00
CA ALA A 144 4.17 10.80 -9.93
C ALA A 144 4.88 11.74 -8.96
N ASP A 145 4.55 13.03 -8.99
CA ASP A 145 5.15 14.04 -8.11
C ASP A 145 4.85 13.75 -6.64
N ILE A 146 3.59 13.47 -6.31
CA ILE A 146 3.20 13.08 -4.95
C ILE A 146 3.90 11.79 -4.51
N SER A 147 4.05 10.82 -5.42
CA SER A 147 4.77 9.58 -5.14
C SER A 147 6.26 9.81 -4.86
N ILE A 148 6.89 10.75 -5.58
CA ILE A 148 8.28 11.14 -5.37
C ILE A 148 8.44 11.82 -4.00
N ASP A 149 7.53 12.73 -3.65
CA ASP A 149 7.55 13.43 -2.35
C ASP A 149 7.37 12.44 -1.19
N CYS A 150 6.46 11.47 -1.34
CA CYS A 150 6.26 10.43 -0.33
C CYS A 150 7.52 9.56 -0.18
N TYR A 151 8.15 9.17 -1.29
CA TYR A 151 9.38 8.38 -1.25
C TYR A 151 10.53 9.16 -0.60
N ALA A 152 10.71 10.42 -0.96
CA ALA A 152 11.72 11.29 -0.37
C ALA A 152 11.53 11.43 1.15
N ALA A 153 10.30 11.69 1.60
CA ALA A 153 9.99 11.80 3.02
C ALA A 153 10.24 10.49 3.79
N ILE A 154 9.87 9.34 3.23
CA ILE A 154 10.16 8.02 3.85
C ILE A 154 11.67 7.77 3.91
N ALA A 155 12.41 8.11 2.86
CA ALA A 155 13.86 7.92 2.80
C ALA A 155 14.60 8.78 3.84
N CYS A 156 14.23 10.06 3.96
CA CYS A 156 14.76 10.95 4.99
C CYS A 156 14.40 10.44 6.40
N LEU A 157 13.15 10.07 6.63
CA LEU A 157 12.70 9.51 7.91
C LEU A 157 13.48 8.24 8.30
N SER A 158 13.65 7.30 7.36
CA SER A 158 14.40 6.07 7.57
C SER A 158 15.87 6.33 7.92
N ARG A 159 16.48 7.29 7.23
CA ARG A 159 17.86 7.71 7.48
C ARG A 159 18.00 8.33 8.87
N ALA A 160 17.18 9.33 9.20
CA ALA A 160 17.25 10.02 10.49
C ALA A 160 16.89 9.09 11.65
N ASN A 161 15.92 8.19 11.46
CA ASN A 161 15.60 7.16 12.45
C ASN A 161 16.83 6.29 12.76
N ARG A 162 17.50 5.78 11.71
CA ARG A 162 18.71 4.98 11.89
C ARG A 162 19.87 5.77 12.52
N SER A 163 20.01 7.05 12.18
CA SER A 163 21.04 7.93 12.76
C SER A 163 20.80 8.16 14.26
N ALA A 164 19.54 8.33 14.66
CA ALA A 164 19.11 8.44 16.05
C ALA A 164 19.32 7.10 16.80
N ASP A 165 18.96 5.97 16.20
CA ASP A 165 19.15 4.64 16.79
C ASP A 165 20.65 4.33 17.05
N LEU A 166 21.53 4.80 16.16
CA LEU A 166 22.99 4.65 16.28
C LEU A 166 23.65 5.75 17.13
N GLN A 167 22.89 6.75 17.59
CA GLN A 167 23.38 7.90 18.37
C GLN A 167 24.59 8.62 17.74
N LEU A 168 24.59 8.77 16.40
CA LEU A 168 25.67 9.45 15.68
C LEU A 168 25.73 10.93 16.05
N SER A 169 26.91 11.54 16.23
CA SER A 169 27.06 12.95 16.65
C SER A 169 26.18 13.99 15.95
N ASN A 170 25.74 13.74 14.70
CA ASN A 170 24.95 14.67 13.90
C ASN A 170 23.46 14.28 13.81
N TRP A 171 22.99 13.35 14.64
CA TRP A 171 21.62 12.81 14.58
C TRP A 171 20.57 13.92 14.81
N GLU A 172 20.82 14.84 15.74
CA GLU A 172 19.91 15.95 16.05
C GLU A 172 19.68 16.86 14.83
N HIS A 173 20.73 17.14 14.05
CA HIS A 173 20.61 17.94 12.83
C HIS A 173 19.75 17.24 11.78
N GLU A 174 19.90 15.93 11.60
CA GLU A 174 19.07 15.17 10.65
C GLU A 174 17.60 15.14 11.07
N VAL A 175 17.32 15.10 12.38
CA VAL A 175 15.94 15.16 12.92
C VAL A 175 15.30 16.52 12.67
N ILE A 176 16.03 17.63 12.80
CA ILE A 176 15.52 18.99 12.57
C ILE A 176 15.22 19.26 11.08
N PHE A 177 15.95 18.63 10.17
CA PHE A 177 15.76 18.81 8.73
C PHE A 177 14.48 18.17 8.17
N ILE A 178 13.80 17.33 8.95
CA ILE A 178 12.59 16.58 8.57
C ILE A 178 11.32 17.30 9.03
#